data_AF-A0A812NAD2-F1
#
_entry.id   AF-A0A812NAD2-F1
#
_cell.length_a   1.000
_cell.length_b   1.000
_cell.length_c   1.000
_cell.angle_alpha   90.00
_cell.angle_beta   90.00
_cell.angle_gamma   90.00
#
_symmetry.space_group_name_H-M   'P 1'
#
loop_
_entity.id
_entity.type
_entity.pdbx_description
1 polymer ?
#
loop_
_entity_poly.entity_id
_entity_poly.type
_entity_poly.pdbx_seq_one_letter_code
_entity_poly.pdbx_strand_id
1 'polypeptide(L)'
;MAGATRKEDDIPTASIDVTRMSVRQLKAELAARDVDISHCRDRSELLVLLRKARTAGPWDSGSFARRKTDNTYFWVELVDGMTAVCHYGEGTTGIVNVNELEPISAHELPCPDRFPGSFEAARAEAFLKSKLLVVAIVSGRGKPVREEAMQYMALASQEVLVMLGENAVFWRGKPTELKDTQLRQLAPVDMLPSLAIAVPLAADAMTVILAIPGAISRSLPGQPSLHSVLLCLASSAELYSSTALAVMLARQNDEDVQLRQALVPVSHAAWGTFSPKRHAAAECGLLTLRKEQTPQTKAKQRLFASGPRS
;
A
#
# COMPACT_ATOMS: atom_id res chain seq x y z
N MET A 1 -20.18 -63.06 10.27
CA MET A 1 -19.86 -61.89 11.12
C MET A 1 -20.13 -60.64 10.32
N ALA A 2 -21.27 -59.99 10.55
CA ALA A 2 -21.69 -58.79 9.83
C ALA A 2 -21.34 -57.56 10.69
N GLY A 3 -20.45 -56.71 10.18
CA GLY A 3 -20.06 -55.45 10.83
C GLY A 3 -21.02 -54.34 10.45
N ALA A 4 -21.71 -53.79 11.44
CA ALA A 4 -22.61 -52.65 11.30
C ALA A 4 -21.80 -51.34 11.17
N THR A 5 -21.91 -50.67 10.04
CA THR A 5 -21.44 -49.29 9.82
C THR A 5 -22.40 -48.33 10.52
N ARG A 6 -21.92 -47.63 11.56
CA ARG A 6 -22.62 -46.49 12.16
C ARG A 6 -22.61 -45.34 11.15
N LYS A 7 -23.80 -44.87 10.77
CA LYS A 7 -24.00 -43.57 10.13
C LYS A 7 -23.65 -42.49 11.15
N GLU A 8 -22.65 -41.66 10.83
CA GLU A 8 -22.46 -40.37 11.46
C GLU A 8 -23.60 -39.45 11.00
N ASP A 9 -24.40 -38.99 11.95
CA ASP A 9 -25.44 -38.00 11.72
C ASP A 9 -24.77 -36.64 11.52
N ASP A 10 -24.76 -36.17 10.27
CA ASP A 10 -24.53 -34.77 9.93
C ASP A 10 -25.57 -33.91 10.65
N ILE A 11 -25.15 -33.22 11.72
CA ILE A 11 -25.97 -32.19 12.36
C ILE A 11 -25.97 -30.98 11.42
N PRO A 12 -27.10 -30.59 10.81
CA PRO A 12 -27.16 -29.38 10.01
C PRO A 12 -27.04 -28.21 10.97
N THR A 13 -25.91 -27.50 10.95
CA THR A 13 -25.72 -26.23 11.65
C THR A 13 -26.60 -25.18 10.97
N ALA A 14 -27.91 -25.25 11.21
CA ALA A 14 -28.87 -24.29 10.72
C ALA A 14 -28.47 -22.91 11.26
N SER A 15 -28.14 -21.99 10.35
CA SER A 15 -27.96 -20.58 10.66
C SER A 15 -29.23 -20.06 11.33
N ILE A 16 -29.22 -19.96 12.66
CA ILE A 16 -30.38 -19.50 13.43
C ILE A 16 -30.72 -18.09 12.96
N ASP A 17 -31.86 -17.95 12.30
CA ASP A 17 -32.40 -16.67 11.85
C ASP A 17 -32.82 -15.85 13.08
N VAL A 18 -31.92 -14.95 13.49
CA VAL A 18 -32.07 -14.09 14.67
C VAL A 18 -33.35 -13.25 14.59
N THR A 19 -33.82 -12.94 13.38
CA THR A 19 -35.05 -12.16 13.19
C THR A 19 -36.32 -12.92 13.56
N ARG A 20 -36.26 -14.24 13.73
CA ARG A 20 -37.39 -15.09 14.16
C ARG A 20 -37.39 -15.38 15.67
N MET A 21 -36.34 -14.98 16.40
CA MET A 21 -36.24 -15.25 17.84
C MET A 21 -37.26 -14.41 18.62
N SER A 22 -37.93 -15.04 19.58
CA SER A 22 -38.80 -14.38 20.55
C SER A 22 -37.97 -13.52 21.53
N VAL A 23 -38.60 -12.54 22.18
CA VAL A 23 -37.93 -11.70 23.20
C VAL A 23 -37.32 -12.55 24.32
N ARG A 24 -38.00 -13.63 24.73
CA ARG A 24 -37.47 -14.56 25.75
C ARG A 24 -36.20 -15.27 25.28
N GLN A 25 -36.15 -15.72 24.03
CA GLN A 25 -34.96 -16.34 23.43
C GLN A 25 -33.82 -15.34 23.28
N LEU A 26 -34.10 -14.11 22.83
CA LEU A 26 -33.09 -13.04 22.71
C LEU A 26 -32.45 -12.70 24.06
N LYS A 27 -33.27 -12.59 25.12
CA LYS A 27 -32.77 -12.36 26.49
C LYS A 27 -31.95 -13.53 27.01
N ALA A 28 -32.38 -14.77 26.75
CA ALA A 28 -31.63 -15.96 27.16
C ALA A 28 -30.26 -16.04 26.47
N GLU A 29 -30.19 -15.74 25.17
CA GLU A 29 -28.94 -15.67 24.40
C GLU A 29 -28.01 -14.54 24.87
N LEU A 30 -28.56 -13.36 25.18
CA LEU A 30 -27.78 -12.24 25.72
C LEU A 30 -27.25 -12.53 27.13
N ALA A 31 -28.07 -13.15 27.97
CA ALA A 31 -27.66 -13.57 29.32
C ALA A 31 -26.59 -14.67 29.28
N ALA A 32 -26.68 -15.62 28.33
CA ALA A 32 -25.66 -16.65 28.13
C ALA A 32 -24.29 -16.06 27.69
N ARG A 33 -24.26 -14.79 27.29
CA ARG A 33 -23.06 -14.05 26.84
C ARG A 33 -22.65 -12.96 27.85
N ASP A 34 -23.21 -12.96 29.05
CA ASP A 34 -22.96 -11.96 30.10
C ASP A 34 -23.16 -10.50 29.66
N VAL A 35 -24.12 -10.26 28.75
CA VAL A 35 -24.46 -8.92 28.28
C VAL A 35 -25.56 -8.33 29.15
N ASP A 36 -25.31 -7.17 29.75
CA ASP A 36 -26.33 -6.47 30.52
C ASP A 36 -27.46 -5.95 29.60
N ILE A 37 -28.69 -6.35 29.92
CA ILE A 37 -29.92 -6.00 29.22
C ILE A 37 -30.85 -5.13 30.07
N SER A 38 -30.41 -4.67 31.24
CA SER A 38 -31.21 -3.92 32.22
C SER A 38 -31.83 -2.63 31.64
N HIS A 39 -31.21 -2.07 30.59
CA HIS A 39 -31.62 -0.83 29.94
C HIS A 39 -32.40 -1.04 28.64
N CYS A 40 -32.62 -2.28 28.21
CA CYS A 40 -33.35 -2.59 26.98
C CYS A 40 -34.86 -2.67 27.19
N ARG A 41 -35.61 -1.86 26.46
CA ARG A 41 -37.07 -1.81 26.52
C ARG A 41 -37.71 -2.59 25.37
N ASP A 42 -37.05 -2.56 24.20
CA ASP A 42 -37.66 -3.04 22.97
C ASP A 42 -36.93 -4.25 22.36
N ARG A 43 -37.69 -5.06 21.61
CA ARG A 43 -37.15 -6.21 20.88
C ARG A 43 -36.06 -5.82 19.88
N SER A 44 -36.19 -4.66 19.24
CA SER A 44 -35.19 -4.11 18.33
C SER A 44 -33.86 -3.81 19.03
N GLU A 45 -33.89 -3.26 20.24
CA GLU A 45 -32.70 -3.00 21.06
C GLU A 45 -32.00 -4.31 21.46
N LEU A 46 -32.78 -5.32 21.86
CA LEU A 46 -32.24 -6.66 22.15
C LEU A 46 -31.62 -7.31 20.90
N LEU A 47 -32.21 -7.13 19.71
CA LEU A 47 -31.63 -7.59 18.45
C LEU A 47 -30.32 -6.87 18.13
N VAL A 48 -30.25 -5.55 18.37
CA VAL A 48 -29.03 -4.76 18.18
C VAL A 48 -27.95 -5.18 19.17
N LEU A 49 -28.29 -5.35 20.45
CA LEU A 49 -27.35 -5.86 21.45
C LEU A 49 -26.90 -7.28 21.13
N LEU A 50 -27.78 -8.17 20.69
CA LEU A 50 -27.41 -9.55 20.38
C LEU A 50 -26.52 -9.60 19.14
N ARG A 51 -26.76 -8.75 18.14
CA ARG A 51 -25.83 -8.56 17.02
C ARG A 51 -24.48 -8.05 17.52
N LYS A 52 -24.47 -7.01 18.36
CA LYS A 52 -23.24 -6.45 18.96
C LYS A 52 -22.47 -7.48 19.80
N ALA A 53 -23.17 -8.29 20.60
CA ALA A 53 -22.60 -9.32 21.45
C ALA A 53 -22.18 -10.57 20.66
N ARG A 54 -22.80 -10.82 19.50
CA ARG A 54 -22.32 -11.80 18.52
C ARG A 54 -21.05 -11.34 17.85
N THR A 55 -20.91 -10.04 17.59
CA THR A 55 -19.70 -9.46 17.03
C THR A 55 -18.63 -9.16 18.08
N ALA A 56 -18.99 -9.06 19.37
CA ALA A 56 -18.07 -8.87 20.50
C ALA A 56 -17.30 -10.15 20.88
N GLY A 57 -16.96 -10.97 19.89
CA GLY A 57 -15.82 -11.89 20.04
C GLY A 57 -14.51 -11.10 20.04
N PRO A 58 -13.34 -11.77 20.03
CA PRO A 58 -12.03 -11.10 19.91
C PRO A 58 -11.83 -10.39 18.55
N TRP A 59 -12.89 -10.28 17.75
CA TRP A 59 -12.88 -9.88 16.36
C TRP A 59 -13.45 -8.48 16.21
N ASP A 60 -12.61 -7.49 16.42
CA ASP A 60 -12.94 -6.13 16.02
C ASP A 60 -12.78 -5.99 14.51
N SER A 61 -13.72 -5.32 13.84
CA SER A 61 -13.51 -4.82 12.47
C SER A 61 -12.18 -4.07 12.39
N GLY A 62 -11.39 -4.37 11.37
CA GLY A 62 -10.05 -3.84 11.17
C GLY A 62 -8.92 -4.61 11.86
N SER A 63 -9.18 -5.83 12.35
CA SER A 63 -8.17 -6.71 12.96
C SER A 63 -7.50 -7.64 11.93
N PHE A 64 -6.38 -8.24 12.32
CA PHE A 64 -5.73 -9.29 11.55
C PHE A 64 -6.12 -10.67 12.08
N ALA A 65 -6.16 -11.64 11.17
CA ALA A 65 -6.51 -13.02 11.45
C ALA A 65 -5.51 -13.97 10.79
N ARG A 66 -5.35 -15.13 11.38
CA ARG A 66 -4.73 -16.31 10.76
C ARG A 66 -5.77 -17.43 10.66
N ARG A 67 -5.83 -18.14 9.54
CA ARG A 67 -6.72 -19.31 9.39
C ARG A 67 -6.03 -20.52 10.00
N LYS A 68 -6.75 -21.26 10.81
CA LYS A 68 -6.24 -22.39 11.60
C LYS A 68 -5.78 -23.57 10.74
N THR A 69 -6.39 -23.76 9.57
CA THR A 69 -6.14 -24.93 8.71
C THR A 69 -4.85 -24.83 7.91
N ASP A 70 -4.53 -23.64 7.40
CA ASP A 70 -3.43 -23.41 6.44
C ASP A 70 -2.45 -22.33 6.91
N ASN A 71 -2.69 -21.70 8.06
CA ASN A 71 -1.93 -20.55 8.56
C ASN A 71 -1.91 -19.34 7.62
N THR A 72 -2.86 -19.23 6.69
CA THR A 72 -2.98 -18.06 5.83
C THR A 72 -3.37 -16.84 6.65
N TYR A 73 -2.84 -15.67 6.31
CA TYR A 73 -3.12 -14.41 7.00
C TYR A 73 -4.19 -13.60 6.27
N PHE A 74 -5.00 -12.85 7.01
CA PHE A 74 -6.03 -11.97 6.45
C PHE A 74 -6.18 -10.69 7.27
N TRP A 75 -6.65 -9.65 6.61
CA TRP A 75 -7.25 -8.50 7.28
C TRP A 75 -8.78 -8.63 7.29
N VAL A 76 -9.40 -8.48 8.46
CA VAL A 76 -10.84 -8.67 8.66
C VAL A 76 -11.53 -7.31 8.62
N GLU A 77 -12.32 -7.07 7.58
CA GLU A 77 -13.06 -5.81 7.42
C GLU A 77 -14.37 -5.83 8.21
N LEU A 78 -15.13 -6.91 8.11
CA LEU A 78 -16.47 -7.03 8.70
C LEU A 78 -16.68 -8.42 9.27
N VAL A 79 -17.39 -8.51 10.39
CA VAL A 79 -17.83 -9.77 10.99
C VAL A 79 -19.34 -9.71 11.17
N ASP A 80 -20.06 -10.65 10.56
CA ASP A 80 -21.50 -10.84 10.74
C ASP A 80 -21.77 -12.19 11.37
N GLY A 81 -21.75 -12.22 12.71
CA GLY A 81 -21.98 -13.42 13.51
C GLY A 81 -20.93 -14.50 13.30
N MET A 82 -21.14 -15.36 12.30
CA MET A 82 -20.31 -16.55 12.02
C MET A 82 -19.40 -16.38 10.82
N THR A 83 -19.57 -15.33 10.03
CA THR A 83 -18.77 -15.10 8.82
C THR A 83 -18.03 -13.77 8.90
N ALA A 84 -16.82 -13.76 8.37
CA ALA A 84 -15.97 -12.59 8.25
C ALA A 84 -15.69 -12.29 6.77
N VAL A 85 -15.70 -11.02 6.40
CA VAL A 85 -15.16 -10.53 5.12
C VAL A 85 -13.67 -10.31 5.31
N CYS A 86 -12.88 -11.17 4.67
CA CYS A 86 -11.43 -11.22 4.77
C CYS A 86 -10.79 -10.69 3.48
N HIS A 87 -9.72 -9.92 3.64
CA HIS A 87 -8.88 -9.42 2.55
C HIS A 87 -7.52 -10.13 2.58
N TYR A 88 -7.10 -10.61 1.42
CA TYR A 88 -5.83 -11.31 1.23
C TYR A 88 -4.73 -10.33 0.80
N GLY A 89 -3.45 -10.68 0.99
CA GLY A 89 -2.32 -9.84 0.56
C GLY A 89 -2.29 -9.57 -0.94
N GLU A 90 -2.82 -10.50 -1.74
CA GLU A 90 -3.01 -10.36 -3.19
C GLU A 90 -4.16 -9.43 -3.60
N GLY A 91 -4.85 -8.81 -2.65
CA GLY A 91 -5.95 -7.87 -2.89
C GLY A 91 -7.29 -8.54 -3.23
N THR A 92 -7.37 -9.86 -3.19
CA THR A 92 -8.64 -10.60 -3.28
C THR A 92 -9.41 -10.49 -1.97
N THR A 93 -10.72 -10.73 -2.05
CA THR A 93 -11.60 -10.78 -0.89
C THR A 93 -12.31 -12.11 -0.83
N GLY A 94 -12.61 -12.58 0.37
CA GLY A 94 -13.33 -13.83 0.59
C GLY A 94 -14.16 -13.79 1.86
N ILE A 95 -15.20 -14.61 1.91
CA ILE A 95 -16.02 -14.80 3.10
C ILE A 95 -15.54 -16.07 3.80
N VAL A 96 -15.10 -15.95 5.05
CA VAL A 96 -14.53 -17.05 5.84
C VAL A 96 -15.33 -17.25 7.12
N ASN A 97 -15.46 -18.48 7.59
CA ASN A 97 -16.10 -18.74 8.88
C ASN A 97 -15.20 -18.25 10.02
N VAL A 98 -15.74 -17.45 10.95
CA VAL A 98 -15.01 -16.89 12.09
C VAL A 98 -14.38 -17.99 12.97
N ASN A 99 -14.99 -19.18 13.03
CA ASN A 99 -14.46 -20.31 13.80
C ASN A 99 -13.15 -20.86 13.22
N GLU A 100 -12.92 -20.69 11.92
CA GLU A 100 -11.69 -21.10 11.24
C GLU A 100 -10.56 -20.09 11.44
N LEU A 101 -10.87 -18.92 11.98
CA LEU A 101 -9.92 -17.84 12.18
C LEU A 101 -9.40 -17.83 13.63
N GLU A 102 -8.18 -17.36 13.79
CA GLU A 102 -7.49 -17.06 15.03
C GLU A 102 -7.01 -15.60 14.99
N PRO A 103 -7.38 -14.75 15.96
CA PRO A 103 -7.02 -13.34 15.93
C PRO A 103 -5.53 -13.19 16.21
N ILE A 104 -4.86 -12.32 15.46
CA ILE A 104 -3.43 -12.05 15.61
C ILE A 104 -3.18 -10.55 15.64
N SER A 105 -2.08 -10.16 16.28
CA SER A 105 -1.60 -8.78 16.23
C SER A 105 -0.86 -8.49 14.92
N ALA A 106 -0.76 -7.20 14.55
CA ALA A 106 0.03 -6.78 13.39
C ALA A 106 1.53 -7.15 13.51
N HIS A 107 2.03 -7.38 14.72
CA HIS A 107 3.42 -7.76 14.99
C HIS A 107 3.69 -9.24 14.77
N GLU A 108 2.66 -10.08 14.76
CA GLU A 108 2.76 -11.51 14.46
C GLU A 108 2.73 -11.80 12.97
N LEU A 109 2.37 -10.81 12.14
CA LEU A 109 2.48 -10.93 10.71
C LEU A 109 3.95 -11.05 10.32
N PRO A 110 4.28 -12.00 9.41
CA PRO A 110 5.56 -11.98 8.72
C PRO A 110 5.83 -10.60 8.12
N CYS A 111 7.06 -10.11 8.22
CA CYS A 111 7.42 -8.78 7.74
C CYS A 111 8.91 -8.77 7.39
N PRO A 112 9.34 -8.06 6.34
CA PRO A 112 10.77 -7.91 6.06
C PRO A 112 11.49 -7.27 7.25
N ASP A 113 12.75 -7.65 7.44
CA ASP A 113 13.57 -7.11 8.51
C ASP A 113 13.68 -5.58 8.39
N ARG A 114 13.05 -4.89 9.35
CA ARG A 114 13.05 -3.42 9.39
C ARG A 114 14.45 -2.93 9.73
N PHE A 115 14.97 -2.02 8.92
CA PHE A 115 16.20 -1.31 9.22
C PHE A 115 16.05 -0.50 10.53
N PRO A 116 16.92 -0.72 11.55
CA PRO A 116 16.73 -0.20 12.90
C PRO A 116 17.08 1.28 13.09
N GLY A 117 17.23 2.06 12.01
CA GLY A 117 17.70 3.45 12.05
C GLY A 117 16.81 4.45 11.31
N SER A 118 17.36 5.65 11.09
CA SER A 118 16.70 6.71 10.35
C SER A 118 16.53 6.36 8.87
N PHE A 119 15.63 7.06 8.19
CA PHE A 119 15.45 6.94 6.75
C PHE A 119 16.77 7.17 5.98
N GLU A 120 17.54 8.19 6.39
CA GLU A 120 18.81 8.53 5.75
C GLU A 120 19.84 7.41 5.88
N ALA A 121 19.92 6.78 7.06
CA ALA A 121 20.81 5.66 7.29
C ALA A 121 20.38 4.42 6.49
N ALA A 122 19.07 4.15 6.39
CA ALA A 122 18.56 3.07 5.56
C ALA A 122 18.87 3.28 4.07
N ARG A 123 18.75 4.53 3.60
CA ARG A 123 19.10 4.90 2.21
C ARG A 123 20.58 4.74 1.93
N ALA A 124 21.45 5.22 2.82
CA ALA A 124 22.89 5.05 2.69
C ALA A 124 23.29 3.56 2.71
N GLU A 125 22.67 2.76 3.58
CA GLU A 125 22.88 1.31 3.63
C GLU A 125 22.47 0.63 2.32
N ALA A 126 21.30 1.01 1.77
CA ALA A 126 20.84 0.51 0.49
C ALA A 126 21.82 0.85 -0.64
N PHE A 127 22.34 2.07 -0.67
CA PHE A 127 23.37 2.50 -1.62
C PHE A 127 24.64 1.65 -1.50
N LEU A 128 25.20 1.55 -0.28
CA LEU A 128 26.45 0.84 -0.02
C LEU A 128 26.35 -0.64 -0.38
N LYS A 129 25.20 -1.26 -0.14
CA LYS A 129 24.93 -2.67 -0.47
C LYS A 129 24.44 -2.87 -1.91
N SER A 130 24.30 -1.81 -2.70
CA SER A 130 23.70 -1.87 -4.04
C SER A 130 22.33 -2.57 -4.06
N LYS A 131 21.52 -2.31 -3.04
CA LYS A 131 20.17 -2.88 -2.87
C LYS A 131 19.10 -1.83 -3.15
N LEU A 132 17.88 -2.29 -3.45
CA LEU A 132 16.73 -1.41 -3.49
C LEU A 132 16.39 -0.87 -2.11
N LEU A 133 15.80 0.33 -2.06
CA LEU A 133 15.22 0.88 -0.84
C LEU A 133 13.70 0.72 -0.92
N VAL A 134 13.12 -0.08 -0.03
CA VAL A 134 11.66 -0.23 0.10
C VAL A 134 11.20 0.55 1.33
N VAL A 135 10.24 1.43 1.15
CA VAL A 135 9.82 2.43 2.14
C VAL A 135 8.33 2.28 2.40
N ALA A 136 7.97 1.87 3.62
CA ALA A 136 6.58 1.84 4.08
C ALA A 136 6.30 3.02 5.03
N ILE A 137 5.41 3.92 4.61
CA ILE A 137 5.00 5.09 5.39
C ILE A 137 3.64 4.82 6.00
N VAL A 138 3.61 4.75 7.34
CA VAL A 138 2.40 4.48 8.12
C VAL A 138 1.80 5.74 8.74
N SER A 139 0.49 5.75 8.94
CA SER A 139 -0.21 6.90 9.52
C SER A 139 0.16 7.12 10.99
N GLY A 140 0.52 6.04 11.70
CA GLY A 140 0.99 6.09 13.09
C GLY A 140 -0.09 6.48 14.11
N ARG A 141 -1.38 6.38 13.76
CA ARG A 141 -2.52 6.71 14.62
C ARG A 141 -3.42 5.48 14.78
N GLY A 142 -3.55 5.00 16.02
CA GLY A 142 -4.55 3.99 16.39
C GLY A 142 -4.46 2.67 15.61
N LYS A 143 -5.62 2.08 15.33
CA LYS A 143 -5.74 0.87 14.50
C LYS A 143 -5.36 1.20 13.04
N PRO A 144 -4.68 0.29 12.33
CA PRO A 144 -4.34 0.51 10.94
C PRO A 144 -5.63 0.72 10.14
N VAL A 145 -5.67 1.80 9.35
CA VAL A 145 -6.70 1.98 8.33
C VAL A 145 -6.57 0.88 7.29
N ARG A 146 -7.65 0.61 6.53
CA ARG A 146 -7.67 -0.44 5.51
C ARG A 146 -6.43 -0.44 4.62
N GLU A 147 -6.07 0.74 4.13
CA GLU A 147 -4.93 0.94 3.26
C GLU A 147 -3.60 0.55 3.92
N GLU A 148 -3.44 0.84 5.21
CA GLU A 148 -2.25 0.47 5.99
C GLU A 148 -2.23 -1.05 6.21
N ALA A 149 -3.40 -1.62 6.51
CA ALA A 149 -3.55 -3.06 6.69
C ALA A 149 -3.20 -3.83 5.42
N MET A 150 -3.62 -3.35 4.24
CA MET A 150 -3.24 -3.96 2.97
C MET A 150 -1.73 -3.91 2.72
N GLN A 151 -1.04 -2.87 3.16
CA GLN A 151 0.43 -2.82 3.10
C GLN A 151 1.06 -3.89 3.99
N TYR A 152 0.58 -4.05 5.23
CA TYR A 152 1.03 -5.15 6.11
C TYR A 152 0.81 -6.50 5.44
N MET A 153 -0.38 -6.74 4.88
CA MET A 153 -0.73 -7.99 4.23
C MET A 153 0.13 -8.31 3.01
N ALA A 154 0.42 -7.31 2.18
CA ALA A 154 1.29 -7.50 1.02
C ALA A 154 2.75 -7.76 1.41
N LEU A 155 3.26 -7.07 2.44
CA LEU A 155 4.61 -7.30 2.98
C LEU A 155 4.75 -8.64 3.70
N ALA A 156 3.64 -9.19 4.22
CA ALA A 156 3.60 -10.49 4.87
C ALA A 156 3.56 -11.67 3.90
N SER A 157 3.43 -11.41 2.59
CA SER A 157 3.49 -12.47 1.59
C SER A 157 4.88 -13.11 1.57
N GLN A 158 4.92 -14.44 1.58
CA GLN A 158 6.15 -15.22 1.52
C GLN A 158 7.01 -14.86 0.30
N GLU A 159 6.37 -14.65 -0.85
CA GLU A 159 7.07 -14.31 -2.10
C GLU A 159 7.75 -12.94 -2.00
N VAL A 160 7.05 -11.96 -1.39
CA VAL A 160 7.60 -10.63 -1.12
C VAL A 160 8.73 -10.69 -0.09
N LEU A 161 8.60 -11.51 0.96
CA LEU A 161 9.62 -11.64 2.00
C LEU A 161 10.93 -12.20 1.45
N VAL A 162 10.87 -13.31 0.72
CA VAL A 162 12.05 -13.96 0.13
C VAL A 162 12.77 -12.98 -0.80
N MET A 163 12.00 -12.28 -1.62
CA MET A 163 12.48 -11.31 -2.58
C MET A 163 13.13 -10.08 -1.92
N LEU A 164 12.48 -9.50 -0.90
CA LEU A 164 12.99 -8.31 -0.22
C LEU A 164 14.20 -8.61 0.68
N GLY A 165 14.24 -9.79 1.33
CA GLY A 165 15.30 -10.12 2.28
C GLY A 165 16.70 -10.07 1.66
N GLU A 166 16.86 -10.59 0.45
CA GLU A 166 18.17 -10.61 -0.21
C GLU A 166 18.45 -9.32 -1.00
N ASN A 167 17.42 -8.66 -1.56
CA ASN A 167 17.62 -7.64 -2.59
C ASN A 167 17.28 -6.21 -2.17
N ALA A 168 16.72 -6.02 -0.97
CA ALA A 168 16.28 -4.72 -0.50
C ALA A 168 16.76 -4.39 0.92
N VAL A 169 16.80 -3.10 1.21
CA VAL A 169 16.76 -2.57 2.57
C VAL A 169 15.36 -2.06 2.80
N PHE A 170 14.69 -2.61 3.82
CA PHE A 170 13.33 -2.22 4.16
C PHE A 170 13.34 -1.18 5.28
N TRP A 171 12.75 -0.01 5.02
CA TRP A 171 12.53 1.03 6.01
C TRP A 171 11.03 1.25 6.21
N ARG A 172 10.65 1.42 7.48
CA ARG A 172 9.27 1.74 7.88
C ARG A 172 9.28 2.85 8.91
N GLY A 173 8.41 3.83 8.73
CA GLY A 173 8.31 4.96 9.66
C GLY A 173 7.12 5.86 9.41
N LYS A 174 7.02 6.92 10.21
CA LYS A 174 5.95 7.92 10.11
C LYS A 174 6.35 9.07 9.17
N PRO A 175 5.39 9.81 8.60
CA PRO A 175 5.65 11.00 7.79
C PRO A 175 6.53 12.03 8.50
N THR A 176 6.38 12.17 9.82
CA THR A 176 7.16 13.11 10.65
C THR A 176 8.64 12.76 10.77
N GLU A 177 9.04 11.55 10.37
CA GLU A 177 10.44 11.11 10.37
C GLU A 177 11.14 11.41 9.05
N LEU A 178 10.42 11.96 8.07
CA LEU A 178 10.92 12.31 6.73
C LEU A 178 10.97 13.82 6.56
N LYS A 179 11.92 14.30 5.75
CA LYS A 179 11.91 15.69 5.27
C LYS A 179 10.75 15.88 4.29
N ASP A 180 10.18 17.08 4.23
CA ASP A 180 9.06 17.39 3.31
C ASP A 180 9.35 17.10 1.84
N THR A 181 10.62 17.23 1.42
CA THR A 181 11.05 16.89 0.05
C THR A 181 11.03 15.38 -0.19
N GLN A 182 11.47 14.58 0.78
CA GLN A 182 11.45 13.13 0.73
C GLN A 182 10.03 12.60 0.77
N LEU A 183 9.21 13.14 1.68
CA LEU A 183 7.81 12.75 1.81
C LEU A 183 7.05 12.97 0.50
N ARG A 184 7.23 14.13 -0.15
CA ARG A 184 6.60 14.42 -1.46
C ARG A 184 7.05 13.49 -2.58
N GLN A 185 8.27 12.95 -2.52
CA GLN A 185 8.76 11.97 -3.49
C GLN A 185 8.19 10.56 -3.23
N LEU A 186 8.13 10.15 -1.96
CA LEU A 186 7.73 8.80 -1.53
C LEU A 186 6.21 8.62 -1.40
N ALA A 187 5.49 9.72 -1.17
CA ALA A 187 4.04 9.78 -1.08
C ALA A 187 3.56 11.04 -1.80
N PRO A 188 3.58 11.05 -3.15
CA PRO A 188 3.10 12.18 -3.93
C PRO A 188 1.58 12.34 -3.75
N VAL A 189 1.13 13.55 -3.40
CA VAL A 189 -0.25 13.91 -3.02
C VAL A 189 -0.61 13.31 -1.64
N ASP A 190 -1.57 13.87 -0.90
CA ASP A 190 -1.99 13.53 0.49
C ASP A 190 -2.45 12.06 0.70
N MET A 191 -1.66 11.10 0.25
CA MET A 191 -1.97 9.70 0.05
C MET A 191 -1.19 8.85 1.05
N LEU A 192 -1.39 9.17 2.33
CA LEU A 192 -0.93 8.36 3.45
C LEU A 192 -2.04 7.36 3.82
N PRO A 193 -1.70 6.10 4.11
CA PRO A 193 -0.36 5.49 4.10
C PRO A 193 0.15 5.22 2.67
N SER A 194 1.47 5.10 2.50
CA SER A 194 2.12 4.87 1.19
C SER A 194 3.21 3.80 1.26
N LEU A 195 3.40 3.05 0.17
CA LEU A 195 4.52 2.13 0.00
C LEU A 195 5.30 2.54 -1.26
N ALA A 196 6.60 2.78 -1.13
CA ALA A 196 7.45 3.19 -2.25
C ALA A 196 8.67 2.29 -2.41
N ILE A 197 9.14 2.18 -3.66
CA ILE A 197 10.38 1.53 -4.02
C ILE A 197 11.27 2.57 -4.69
N ALA A 198 12.49 2.71 -4.19
CA ALA A 198 13.47 3.66 -4.70
C ALA A 198 14.81 2.98 -4.98
N VAL A 199 15.51 3.49 -5.99
CA VAL A 199 16.93 3.19 -6.25
C VAL A 199 17.76 4.28 -5.59
N PRO A 200 18.60 3.95 -4.60
CA PRO A 200 19.58 4.90 -4.11
C PRO A 200 20.65 5.13 -5.20
N LEU A 201 20.84 6.39 -5.59
CA LEU A 201 21.84 6.80 -6.59
C LEU A 201 23.14 7.30 -5.94
N ALA A 202 23.03 7.78 -4.70
CA ALA A 202 24.12 8.18 -3.84
C ALA A 202 23.69 8.00 -2.38
N ALA A 203 24.59 8.26 -1.43
CA ALA A 203 24.23 8.28 0.00
C ALA A 203 23.11 9.28 0.31
N ASP A 204 23.03 10.38 -0.44
CA ASP A 204 22.09 11.47 -0.24
C ASP A 204 21.07 11.66 -1.38
N ALA A 205 21.11 10.82 -2.42
CA ALA A 205 20.24 10.91 -3.59
C ALA A 205 19.56 9.57 -3.91
N MET A 206 18.30 9.63 -4.34
CA MET A 206 17.54 8.45 -4.77
C MET A 206 16.57 8.82 -5.89
N THR A 207 16.13 7.82 -6.63
CA THR A 207 15.03 7.94 -7.59
C THR A 207 13.94 6.95 -7.21
N VAL A 208 12.73 7.45 -7.00
CA VAL A 208 11.56 6.62 -6.72
C VAL A 208 11.11 5.98 -8.04
N ILE A 209 11.20 4.65 -8.13
CA ILE A 209 10.69 3.90 -9.28
C ILE A 209 9.17 3.84 -9.22
N LEU A 210 8.65 3.62 -8.00
CA LEU A 210 7.23 3.47 -7.76
C LEU A 210 6.85 4.01 -6.40
N ALA A 211 5.73 4.72 -6.35
CA ALA A 211 5.00 5.03 -5.14
C ALA A 211 3.57 4.50 -5.29
N ILE A 212 3.19 3.57 -4.42
CA ILE A 212 1.85 2.99 -4.34
C ILE A 212 1.11 3.71 -3.23
N PRO A 213 0.19 4.62 -3.56
CA PRO A 213 -0.72 5.16 -2.57
C PRO A 213 -1.59 4.03 -2.01
N GLY A 214 -1.84 4.07 -0.69
CA GLY A 214 -2.69 3.09 -0.03
C GLY A 214 -4.09 2.97 -0.65
N ALA A 215 -4.58 4.06 -1.25
CA ALA A 215 -5.91 4.16 -1.87
C ALA A 215 -6.13 3.26 -3.11
N ILE A 216 -5.08 2.65 -3.69
CA ILE A 216 -5.22 1.68 -4.80
C ILE A 216 -6.03 0.43 -4.38
N SER A 217 -6.24 0.23 -3.07
CA SER A 217 -7.07 -0.85 -2.53
C SER A 217 -8.56 -0.78 -2.91
N ARG A 218 -9.04 0.31 -3.52
CA ARG A 218 -10.35 0.33 -4.19
C ARG A 218 -10.17 -0.29 -5.56
N SER A 219 -10.28 -1.61 -5.62
CA SER A 219 -10.21 -2.44 -6.82
C SER A 219 -11.10 -1.90 -7.96
N LEU A 220 -10.58 -0.97 -8.74
CA LEU A 220 -11.09 -0.73 -10.07
C LEU A 220 -10.73 -1.99 -10.88
N PRO A 221 -11.69 -2.58 -11.62
CA PRO A 221 -11.41 -3.76 -12.42
C PRO A 221 -10.24 -3.48 -13.37
N GLY A 222 -9.18 -4.29 -13.28
CA GLY A 222 -7.98 -4.19 -14.11
C GLY A 222 -6.76 -3.52 -13.47
N GLN A 223 -6.82 -3.02 -12.22
CA GLN A 223 -5.60 -2.58 -11.53
C GLN A 223 -4.86 -3.76 -10.90
N PRO A 224 -3.52 -3.84 -11.05
CA PRO A 224 -2.72 -4.87 -10.40
C PRO A 224 -2.74 -4.66 -8.88
N SER A 225 -2.83 -5.77 -8.13
CA SER A 225 -2.75 -5.69 -6.67
C SER A 225 -1.37 -5.25 -6.21
N LEU A 226 -1.29 -4.71 -4.99
CA LEU A 226 -0.01 -4.28 -4.40
C LEU A 226 1.01 -5.41 -4.45
N HIS A 227 0.57 -6.64 -4.15
CA HIS A 227 1.37 -7.85 -4.27
C HIS A 227 1.93 -8.06 -5.67
N SER A 228 1.07 -8.07 -6.70
CA SER A 228 1.51 -8.26 -8.10
C SER A 228 2.49 -7.18 -8.55
N VAL A 229 2.30 -5.94 -8.08
CA VAL A 229 3.21 -4.84 -8.39
C VAL A 229 4.57 -5.04 -7.71
N LEU A 230 4.60 -5.47 -6.43
CA LEU A 230 5.86 -5.79 -5.75
C LEU A 230 6.61 -6.93 -6.43
N LEU A 231 5.91 -8.01 -6.81
CA LEU A 231 6.49 -9.13 -7.54
C LEU A 231 7.09 -8.71 -8.88
N CYS A 232 6.32 -7.95 -9.67
CA CYS A 232 6.75 -7.49 -10.99
C CYS A 232 7.99 -6.59 -10.88
N LEU A 233 7.99 -5.65 -9.94
CA LEU A 233 9.11 -4.74 -9.75
C LEU A 233 10.38 -5.44 -9.28
N ALA A 234 10.25 -6.45 -8.43
CA ALA A 234 11.42 -7.14 -7.96
C ALA A 234 11.99 -8.14 -8.96
N SER A 235 11.12 -8.77 -9.74
CA SER A 235 11.56 -9.54 -10.92
C SER A 235 12.28 -8.62 -11.92
N SER A 236 11.87 -7.35 -11.98
CA SER A 236 12.52 -6.33 -12.78
C SER A 236 13.72 -5.67 -12.09
N ALA A 237 13.95 -5.89 -10.80
CA ALA A 237 15.04 -5.27 -10.06
C ALA A 237 16.40 -5.76 -10.54
N GLU A 238 16.48 -7.00 -11.03
CA GLU A 238 17.68 -7.51 -11.72
C GLU A 238 17.97 -6.69 -12.99
N LEU A 239 16.93 -6.34 -13.74
CA LEU A 239 17.04 -5.46 -14.91
C LEU A 239 17.36 -4.02 -14.51
N TYR A 240 16.77 -3.51 -13.43
CA TYR A 240 17.04 -2.17 -12.92
C TYR A 240 18.39 -2.05 -12.25
N SER A 241 18.97 -3.11 -11.68
CA SER A 241 20.36 -3.10 -11.22
C SER A 241 21.28 -2.85 -12.41
N SER A 242 21.10 -3.58 -13.52
CA SER A 242 21.86 -3.35 -14.76
C SER A 242 21.59 -1.99 -15.39
N THR A 243 20.35 -1.50 -15.38
CA THR A 243 19.98 -0.22 -16.01
C THR A 243 20.35 0.97 -15.14
N ALA A 244 20.24 0.86 -13.82
CA ALA A 244 20.72 1.85 -12.86
C ALA A 244 22.26 1.90 -12.87
N LEU A 245 22.95 0.76 -12.97
CA LEU A 245 24.39 0.74 -13.26
C LEU A 245 24.69 1.47 -14.57
N ALA A 246 23.95 1.20 -15.65
CA ALA A 246 24.14 1.89 -16.92
C ALA A 246 23.88 3.40 -16.82
N VAL A 247 22.87 3.84 -16.08
CA VAL A 247 22.57 5.27 -15.84
C VAL A 247 23.61 5.92 -14.93
N MET A 248 24.06 5.24 -13.89
CA MET A 248 25.15 5.70 -13.01
C MET A 248 26.46 5.81 -13.80
N LEU A 249 26.81 4.79 -14.59
CA LEU A 249 27.98 4.80 -15.47
C LEU A 249 27.87 5.88 -16.56
N ALA A 250 26.68 6.07 -17.14
CA ALA A 250 26.45 7.13 -18.12
C ALA A 250 26.62 8.53 -17.48
N ARG A 251 26.12 8.73 -16.26
CA ARG A 251 26.33 9.99 -15.52
C ARG A 251 27.78 10.21 -15.12
N GLN A 252 28.46 9.17 -14.66
CA GLN A 252 29.87 9.25 -14.32
C GLN A 252 30.73 9.55 -15.55
N ASN A 253 30.39 8.96 -16.71
CA ASN A 253 31.00 9.31 -17.99
C ASN A 253 30.68 10.73 -18.43
N ASP A 254 29.46 11.24 -18.23
CA ASP A 254 29.11 12.63 -18.56
C ASP A 254 29.86 13.65 -17.69
N GLU A 255 30.02 13.36 -16.39
CA GLU A 255 30.85 14.18 -15.49
C GLU A 255 32.33 14.10 -15.86
N ASP A 256 32.85 12.92 -16.22
CA ASP A 256 34.22 12.76 -16.72
C ASP A 256 34.43 13.46 -18.07
N VAL A 257 33.42 13.48 -18.96
CA VAL A 257 33.46 14.22 -20.22
C VAL A 257 33.45 15.73 -19.96
N GLN A 258 32.62 16.23 -19.02
CA GLN A 258 32.62 17.64 -18.66
C GLN A 258 33.92 18.06 -17.96
N LEU A 259 34.48 17.24 -17.08
CA LEU A 259 35.79 17.48 -16.45
C LEU A 259 36.92 17.46 -17.48
N ARG A 260 36.90 16.53 -18.43
CA ARG A 260 37.87 16.50 -19.53
C ARG A 260 37.74 17.73 -20.43
N GLN A 261 36.52 18.16 -20.75
CA GLN A 261 36.27 19.39 -21.53
C GLN A 261 36.71 20.66 -20.77
N ALA A 262 36.56 20.68 -19.45
CA ALA A 262 37.01 21.78 -18.60
C ALA A 262 38.55 21.78 -18.39
N LEU A 263 39.19 20.62 -18.51
CA LEU A 263 40.65 20.44 -18.37
C LEU A 263 41.41 20.47 -19.70
N VAL A 264 40.75 20.60 -20.86
CA VAL A 264 41.44 20.93 -22.11
C VAL A 264 41.88 22.40 -22.02
N PRO A 265 43.18 22.71 -21.97
CA PRO A 265 43.62 24.09 -22.04
C PRO A 265 43.23 24.65 -23.42
N VAL A 266 42.56 25.80 -23.41
CA VAL A 266 42.28 26.58 -24.62
C VAL A 266 43.62 27.03 -25.20
N SER A 267 44.16 26.22 -26.09
CA SER A 267 45.26 26.58 -26.98
C SER A 267 44.85 26.19 -28.41
N HIS A 268 45.08 27.12 -29.34
CA HIS A 268 44.67 27.15 -30.75
C HIS A 268 43.24 27.66 -30.97
N ALA A 269 43.00 28.94 -31.27
CA ALA A 269 43.56 29.75 -32.36
C ALA A 269 43.42 29.06 -33.72
N ALA A 270 42.31 29.41 -34.38
CA ALA A 270 42.07 29.43 -35.82
C ALA A 270 42.12 28.08 -36.58
N TRP A 271 41.02 27.78 -37.28
CA TRP A 271 40.90 27.59 -38.73
C TRP A 271 39.71 26.67 -39.04
N GLY A 272 38.91 27.07 -40.04
CA GLY A 272 38.19 26.11 -40.89
C GLY A 272 36.76 25.78 -40.51
N THR A 273 35.83 26.48 -41.15
CA THR A 273 34.43 26.07 -41.34
C THR A 273 34.31 24.64 -41.87
N PHE A 274 33.57 23.78 -41.17
CA PHE A 274 33.04 22.55 -41.76
C PHE A 274 31.67 22.20 -41.17
N SER A 275 30.69 22.05 -42.05
CA SER A 275 29.30 21.66 -41.76
C SER A 275 29.04 20.30 -42.38
N PRO A 276 28.43 19.35 -41.65
CA PRO A 276 27.66 18.32 -42.31
C PRO A 276 26.26 18.12 -41.70
N LYS A 277 25.29 18.38 -42.59
CA LYS A 277 24.06 17.64 -42.89
C LYS A 277 23.46 16.71 -41.82
N ARG A 278 22.20 17.04 -41.54
CA ARG A 278 21.13 16.24 -40.92
C ARG A 278 21.02 14.84 -41.53
N HIS A 279 20.85 13.84 -40.67
CA HIS A 279 20.04 12.66 -40.97
C HIS A 279 19.09 12.39 -39.80
N ALA A 280 17.82 12.24 -40.13
CA ALA A 280 16.73 11.89 -39.24
C ALA A 280 16.55 10.38 -39.17
N ALA A 281 16.21 9.84 -38.00
CA ALA A 281 15.47 8.59 -37.88
C ALA A 281 14.74 8.50 -36.54
N ALA A 282 13.42 8.36 -36.66
CA ALA A 282 12.46 7.58 -35.87
C ALA A 282 12.28 7.83 -34.36
N GLU A 283 11.09 8.34 -34.08
CA GLU A 283 10.39 8.53 -32.81
C GLU A 283 10.12 7.20 -32.07
N CYS A 284 10.32 7.23 -30.74
CA CYS A 284 9.68 6.30 -29.81
C CYS A 284 8.82 7.15 -28.87
N GLY A 285 7.51 6.98 -28.95
CA GLY A 285 6.50 7.84 -28.33
C GLY A 285 6.47 7.72 -26.80
N LEU A 286 6.84 8.80 -26.11
CA LEU A 286 6.62 8.97 -24.68
C LEU A 286 5.71 10.19 -24.47
N LEU A 287 4.51 9.92 -23.95
CA LEU A 287 3.47 10.88 -23.59
C LEU A 287 4.03 11.91 -22.61
N THR A 288 4.38 13.09 -23.13
CA THR A 288 4.64 14.28 -22.31
C THR A 288 3.34 15.06 -22.17
N LEU A 289 2.84 15.12 -20.94
CA LEU A 289 1.78 16.04 -20.52
C LEU A 289 2.22 17.48 -20.80
N ARG A 290 1.68 18.07 -21.87
CA ARG A 290 1.82 19.50 -22.18
C ARG A 290 1.08 20.31 -21.13
N LYS A 291 1.86 21.14 -20.43
CA LYS A 291 1.40 22.20 -19.54
C LYS A 291 0.92 23.37 -20.42
N GLU A 292 -0.40 23.53 -20.58
CA GLU A 292 -0.95 24.73 -21.22
C GLU A 292 -0.73 25.94 -20.31
N GLN A 293 0.16 26.83 -20.74
CA GLN A 293 0.25 28.20 -20.24
C GLN A 293 -0.76 29.05 -21.02
N THR A 294 -1.79 29.55 -20.34
CA THR A 294 -2.69 30.58 -20.85
C THR A 294 -2.01 31.95 -20.81
N PRO A 295 -2.09 32.77 -21.88
CA PRO A 295 -1.51 34.10 -21.90
C PRO A 295 -2.48 35.13 -21.29
N GLN A 296 -1.90 36.08 -20.54
CA GLN A 296 -2.56 37.30 -20.12
C GLN A 296 -2.91 38.18 -21.33
N THR A 297 -4.16 38.63 -21.40
CA THR A 297 -4.55 39.79 -22.20
C THR A 297 -5.22 40.83 -21.31
N LYS A 298 -4.57 41.99 -21.21
CA LYS A 298 -5.16 43.26 -20.74
C LYS A 298 -5.93 43.90 -21.89
N ALA A 299 -7.18 44.34 -21.67
CA ALA A 299 -7.75 45.49 -22.39
C ALA A 299 -9.02 46.07 -21.71
N LYS A 300 -8.88 47.33 -21.30
CA LYS A 300 -9.79 48.50 -21.44
C LYS A 300 -11.28 48.46 -21.03
N GLN A 301 -11.53 49.24 -19.96
CA GLN A 301 -12.51 50.35 -19.80
C GLN A 301 -13.67 50.53 -20.81
N ARG A 302 -14.91 50.63 -20.28
CA ARG A 302 -15.92 51.72 -20.46
C ARG A 302 -17.12 51.43 -19.53
N LEU A 303 -17.41 52.28 -18.54
CA LEU A 303 -18.40 53.39 -18.53
C LEU A 303 -19.86 52.95 -18.77
N PHE A 304 -20.69 52.98 -17.71
CA PHE A 304 -22.10 53.42 -17.59
C PHE A 304 -22.48 53.22 -16.10
N ALA A 305 -22.56 54.26 -15.25
CA ALA A 305 -23.62 55.26 -15.05
C ALA A 305 -24.96 54.69 -14.52
N SER A 306 -25.36 55.21 -13.35
CA SER A 306 -26.74 55.38 -12.79
C SER A 306 -27.66 54.15 -12.67
N GLY A 307 -28.35 53.86 -11.58
CA GLY A 307 -28.68 54.62 -10.36
C GLY A 307 -29.54 53.72 -9.43
N PRO A 308 -30.03 54.22 -8.29
CA PRO A 308 -30.66 53.42 -7.25
C PRO A 308 -32.18 53.33 -7.43
N ARG A 309 -32.81 52.31 -6.85
CA ARG A 309 -34.22 52.35 -6.43
C ARG A 309 -34.50 51.32 -5.33
N SER A 310 -35.04 51.86 -4.24
CA SER A 310 -35.87 51.28 -3.17
C SER A 310 -35.38 50.03 -2.45
#